data_AF-A0A150U4D7-F1
#
_entry.id   AF-A0A150U4D7-F1
#
_cell.length_a   1.000
_cell.length_b   1.000
_cell.length_c   1.000
_cell.angle_alpha   90.00
_cell.angle_beta   90.00
_cell.angle_gamma   90.00
#
_symmetry.space_group_name_H-M   'P 1'
#
loop_
_entity.id
_entity.type
_entity.pdbx_description
1 polymer ?
#
loop_
_entity_poly.entity_id
_entity_poly.type
_entity_poly.pdbx_seq_one_letter_code
_entity_poly.pdbx_strand_id
1 'polypeptide(L)'
;MLRAAEGTILVTTDRVVQEARRRIELGLKRPELLAVLDDLAELLTVVPVVALEPFLGRCEETLRDAVPSRNGSLRDAHVLALAWSVDADVWTTHRDFAGTGVATWSTPNLMRALAEADPQ
;
A
#
# COMPACT_ATOMS: atom_id res chain seq x y z
N MET A 1 12.41 -16.09 9.41
CA MET A 1 11.70 -14.80 9.35
C MET A 1 12.52 -13.80 10.15
N LEU A 2 12.87 -12.65 9.57
CA LEU A 2 13.59 -11.58 10.29
C LEU A 2 12.76 -11.12 11.50
N ARG A 3 13.38 -10.97 12.68
CA ARG A 3 12.66 -10.57 13.90
C ARG A 3 12.09 -9.15 13.81
N ALA A 4 12.66 -8.29 12.97
CA ALA A 4 12.12 -6.95 12.68
C ALA A 4 10.67 -6.99 12.13
N ALA A 5 10.26 -8.10 11.50
CA ALA A 5 8.88 -8.26 11.03
C ALA A 5 7.86 -8.41 12.18
N GLU A 6 8.28 -8.85 13.37
CA GLU A 6 7.37 -9.10 14.51
C GLU A 6 6.79 -7.80 15.10
N GLY A 7 7.39 -6.64 14.81
CA GLY A 7 6.91 -5.32 15.26
C GLY A 7 6.24 -4.47 14.18
N THR A 8 6.25 -4.89 12.91
CA THR A 8 5.76 -4.07 11.80
C THR A 8 4.40 -4.60 11.33
N ILE A 9 3.33 -3.88 11.65
CA ILE A 9 1.98 -4.22 11.19
C ILE A 9 1.84 -3.75 9.74
N LEU A 10 1.67 -4.69 8.81
CA LEU A 10 1.34 -4.37 7.43
C LEU A 10 -0.17 -4.41 7.23
N VAL A 11 -0.72 -3.29 6.77
CA VAL A 11 -2.14 -3.12 6.46
C VAL A 11 -2.30 -2.77 4.99
N THR A 12 -3.38 -3.23 4.37
CA THR A 12 -3.73 -2.88 2.99
C THR A 12 -5.25 -2.86 2.82
N THR A 13 -5.74 -2.43 1.66
CA THR A 13 -7.17 -2.52 1.35
C THR A 13 -7.50 -3.76 0.53
N ASP A 14 -8.73 -4.24 0.65
CA ASP A 14 -9.27 -5.30 -0.21
C ASP A 14 -9.11 -4.95 -1.70
N ARG A 15 -9.28 -3.68 -2.06
CA ARG A 15 -9.09 -3.19 -3.43
C ARG A 15 -7.66 -3.33 -3.95
N VAL A 16 -6.63 -3.13 -3.13
CA VAL A 16 -5.23 -3.39 -3.52
C VAL A 16 -5.03 -4.88 -3.82
N VAL A 17 -5.59 -5.77 -2.99
CA VAL A 17 -5.52 -7.22 -3.22
C VAL A 17 -6.19 -7.60 -4.54
N GLN A 18 -7.36 -7.04 -4.85
CA GLN A 18 -8.04 -7.27 -6.13
C GLN A 18 -7.26 -6.75 -7.33
N GLU A 19 -6.63 -5.59 -7.21
CA GLU A 19 -5.76 -5.06 -8.26
C GLU A 19 -4.53 -5.94 -8.49
N ALA A 20 -3.90 -6.44 -7.41
CA ALA A 20 -2.79 -7.38 -7.50
C ALA A 20 -3.19 -8.67 -8.22
N ARG A 21 -4.34 -9.28 -7.87
CA ARG A 21 -4.88 -10.45 -8.59
C ARG A 21 -5.05 -10.16 -10.08
N ARG A 22 -5.75 -9.08 -10.42
CA ARG A 22 -5.97 -8.68 -11.82
C ARG A 22 -4.66 -8.45 -12.56
N ARG A 23 -3.65 -7.89 -11.91
CA ARG A 23 -2.33 -7.66 -12.50
C ARG A 23 -1.58 -8.97 -12.72
N ILE A 24 -1.68 -9.94 -11.81
CA ILE A 24 -1.10 -11.28 -11.96
C ILE A 24 -1.73 -12.01 -13.15
N GLU A 25 -3.07 -12.02 -13.21
CA GLU A 25 -3.81 -12.77 -14.23
C GLU A 25 -3.67 -12.17 -15.63
N LEU A 26 -3.93 -10.86 -15.76
CA LEU A 26 -4.05 -10.20 -17.06
C LEU A 26 -2.75 -9.53 -17.50
N GLY A 27 -2.00 -9.01 -16.53
CA GLY A 27 -0.77 -8.26 -16.78
C GLY A 27 0.44 -9.16 -16.93
N LEU A 28 0.77 -9.89 -15.86
CA LEU A 28 1.92 -10.78 -15.81
C LEU A 28 1.64 -12.11 -16.51
N LYS A 29 0.37 -12.55 -16.53
CA LYS A 29 -0.07 -13.86 -17.04
C LYS A 29 0.65 -15.01 -16.34
N ARG A 30 0.76 -14.90 -15.01
CA ARG A 30 1.45 -15.86 -14.12
C ARG A 30 0.50 -16.35 -13.02
N PRO A 31 -0.58 -17.07 -13.37
CA PRO A 31 -1.65 -17.43 -12.44
C PRO A 31 -1.18 -18.25 -11.23
N GLU A 32 -0.04 -18.95 -11.33
CA GLU A 32 0.55 -19.67 -10.20
C GLU A 32 0.98 -18.74 -9.05
N LEU A 33 1.16 -17.44 -9.30
CA LEU A 33 1.46 -16.45 -8.26
C LEU A 33 0.23 -16.06 -7.43
N LEU A 34 -0.98 -16.48 -7.83
CA LEU A 34 -2.19 -16.20 -7.06
C LEU A 34 -2.16 -16.88 -5.69
N ALA A 35 -1.67 -18.11 -5.60
CA ALA A 35 -1.50 -18.80 -4.32
C ALA A 35 -0.53 -18.05 -3.40
N VAL A 36 0.56 -17.52 -3.95
CA VAL A 36 1.51 -16.69 -3.19
C VAL A 36 0.86 -15.39 -2.72
N LEU A 37 0.00 -14.78 -3.54
CA LEU A 37 -0.76 -13.59 -3.14
C LEU A 37 -1.77 -13.92 -2.03
N ASP A 38 -2.40 -15.09 -2.07
CA ASP A 38 -3.33 -15.56 -1.03
C ASP A 38 -2.59 -15.71 0.30
N ASP A 39 -1.46 -16.44 0.29
CA ASP A 39 -0.61 -16.62 1.47
C ASP A 39 -0.14 -15.27 2.04
N LEU A 40 0.24 -14.32 1.17
CA LEU A 40 0.62 -12.98 1.59
C LEU A 40 -0.56 -12.21 2.20
N ALA A 41 -1.74 -12.28 1.61
CA ALA A 41 -2.92 -11.57 2.10
C ALA A 41 -3.35 -12.06 3.49
N GLU A 42 -3.13 -13.34 3.81
CA GLU A 42 -3.37 -13.89 5.16
C GLU A 42 -2.44 -13.33 6.23
N LEU A 43 -1.25 -12.85 5.84
CA LEU A 43 -0.28 -12.20 6.73
C LEU A 43 -0.55 -10.69 6.91
N LEU A 44 -1.45 -10.11 6.13
CA LEU A 44 -1.78 -8.69 6.15
C LEU A 44 -3.11 -8.45 6.84
N THR A 45 -3.25 -7.29 7.50
CA THR A 45 -4.59 -6.80 7.84
C THR A 45 -5.22 -6.17 6.60
N VAL A 46 -6.20 -6.85 6.01
CA VAL A 46 -6.95 -6.38 4.84
C VAL A 46 -8.20 -5.62 5.29
N VAL A 47 -8.23 -4.32 5.04
CA VAL A 47 -9.35 -3.44 5.40
C VAL A 47 -10.28 -3.25 4.20
N PRO A 48 -11.59 -3.52 4.34
CA PRO A 48 -12.56 -3.25 3.28
C PRO A 48 -12.64 -1.74 2.97
N VAL A 49 -12.61 -1.34 1.68
CA VAL A 49 -12.73 0.08 1.29
C VAL A 49 -14.00 0.74 1.84
N VAL A 50 -15.10 -0.01 2.00
CA VAL A 50 -16.35 0.48 2.60
C VAL A 50 -16.15 1.05 4.02
N ALA A 51 -15.20 0.50 4.79
CA ALA A 51 -14.88 1.01 6.12
C ALA A 51 -14.17 2.37 6.11
N LEU A 52 -13.68 2.81 4.94
CA LEU A 52 -12.92 4.04 4.75
C LEU A 52 -13.76 5.15 4.11
N GLU A 53 -15.03 4.90 3.77
CA GLU A 53 -15.94 5.86 3.13
C GLU A 53 -15.92 7.28 3.73
N PRO A 54 -15.90 7.46 5.08
CA PRO A 54 -15.85 8.80 5.67
C PRO A 54 -14.62 9.63 5.30
N PHE A 55 -13.52 8.97 4.92
CA PHE A 55 -12.24 9.61 4.62
C PHE A 55 -11.97 9.77 3.13
N LEU A 56 -12.70 9.04 2.26
CA LEU A 56 -12.39 8.96 0.83
C LEU A 56 -12.43 10.33 0.15
N GLY A 57 -13.49 11.14 0.37
CA GLY A 57 -13.64 12.44 -0.31
C GLY A 57 -12.46 13.39 -0.07
N ARG A 58 -12.00 13.50 1.19
CA ARG A 58 -10.83 14.32 1.54
C ARG A 58 -9.54 13.77 0.92
N CYS A 59 -9.39 12.46 0.86
CA CYS A 59 -8.22 11.83 0.25
C CYS A 59 -8.19 12.03 -1.26
N GLU A 60 -9.35 11.97 -1.92
CA GLU A 60 -9.49 12.29 -3.35
C GLU A 60 -9.11 13.75 -3.64
N GLU A 61 -9.59 14.71 -2.85
CA GLU A 61 -9.19 16.12 -2.97
C GLU A 61 -7.67 16.28 -2.80
N THR A 62 -7.09 15.61 -1.81
CA THR A 62 -5.64 15.67 -1.56
C THR A 62 -4.83 15.11 -2.73
N LEU A 63 -5.26 13.97 -3.29
CA LEU A 63 -4.60 13.38 -4.46
C LEU A 63 -4.78 14.22 -5.74
N ARG A 64 -5.90 14.93 -5.86
CA ARG A 64 -6.15 15.87 -6.97
C ARG A 64 -5.19 17.04 -6.93
N ASP A 65 -4.96 17.59 -5.74
CA ASP A 65 -4.19 18.82 -5.55
C ASP A 65 -2.68 18.56 -5.42
N ALA A 66 -2.27 17.31 -5.22
CA ALA A 66 -0.86 16.92 -5.14
C ALA A 66 -0.13 17.18 -6.47
N VAL A 67 0.91 18.04 -6.42
CA VAL A 67 1.77 18.42 -7.57
C VAL A 67 2.29 17.22 -8.40
N PRO A 68 2.64 16.06 -7.80
CA PRO A 68 3.10 14.89 -8.55
C PRO A 68 1.99 14.06 -9.21
N SER A 69 0.72 14.34 -8.94
CA SER A 69 -0.44 13.72 -9.60
C SER A 69 -0.58 14.23 -11.05
N ARG A 70 0.45 14.04 -11.88
CA ARG A 70 0.45 14.45 -13.30
C ARG A 70 -0.66 13.78 -14.12
N ASN A 71 -1.29 12.72 -13.60
CA ASN A 71 -2.41 12.04 -14.22
C ASN A 71 -3.76 12.28 -13.50
N GLY A 72 -3.79 13.00 -12.37
CA GLY A 72 -5.01 13.26 -11.60
C GLY A 72 -5.73 12.00 -11.08
N SER A 73 -5.02 10.87 -10.96
CA SER A 73 -5.65 9.60 -10.58
C SER A 73 -6.08 9.62 -9.12
N LEU A 74 -7.39 9.56 -8.90
CA LEU A 74 -8.01 9.47 -7.57
C LEU A 74 -8.15 8.02 -7.08
N ARG A 75 -7.73 7.05 -7.90
CA ARG A 75 -8.00 5.62 -7.68
C ARG A 75 -7.40 5.11 -6.39
N ASP A 76 -6.30 5.71 -5.96
CA ASP A 76 -5.55 5.30 -4.79
C ASP A 76 -5.99 6.01 -3.50
N ALA A 77 -7.08 6.81 -3.54
CA ALA A 77 -7.59 7.53 -2.38
C ALA A 77 -7.87 6.61 -1.18
N HIS A 78 -8.24 5.36 -1.44
CA HIS A 78 -8.44 4.37 -0.38
C HIS A 78 -7.16 3.96 0.35
N VAL A 79 -6.00 3.94 -0.32
CA VAL A 79 -4.72 3.65 0.32
C VAL A 79 -4.30 4.84 1.19
N LEU A 80 -4.51 6.07 0.71
CA LEU A 80 -4.27 7.27 1.52
C LEU A 80 -5.20 7.34 2.73
N ALA A 81 -6.49 7.03 2.55
CA ALA A 81 -7.47 6.98 3.62
C ALA A 81 -7.11 5.94 4.69
N LEU A 82 -6.62 4.76 4.27
CA LEU A 82 -6.12 3.74 5.20
C LEU A 82 -4.90 4.25 5.96
N ALA A 83 -3.89 4.78 5.27
CA ALA A 83 -2.68 5.27 5.90
C ALA A 83 -3.00 6.33 6.97
N TRP A 84 -3.89 7.27 6.66
CA TRP A 84 -4.30 8.30 7.61
C TRP A 84 -5.15 7.79 8.77
N SER A 85 -5.99 6.77 8.55
CA SER A 85 -6.86 6.26 9.62
C SER A 85 -6.09 5.51 10.71
N VAL A 86 -4.89 5.01 10.38
CA VAL A 86 -4.01 4.29 11.31
C VAL A 86 -2.67 5.00 11.56
N ASP A 87 -2.51 6.25 11.12
CA ASP A 87 -1.27 7.03 11.23
C ASP A 87 -0.02 6.26 10.75
N ALA A 88 -0.15 5.64 9.57
CA ALA A 88 0.88 4.78 8.98
C ALA A 88 1.57 5.45 7.78
N ASP A 89 2.84 5.07 7.59
CA ASP A 89 3.58 5.37 6.38
C ASP A 89 3.10 4.49 5.20
N VAL A 90 3.26 4.99 3.97
CA VAL A 90 2.86 4.27 2.76
C VAL A 90 4.05 3.55 2.14
N TRP A 91 3.99 2.23 2.02
CA TRP A 91 4.93 1.47 1.20
C TRP A 91 4.42 1.36 -0.24
N THR A 92 5.14 1.95 -1.20
CA THR A 92 4.75 1.95 -2.61
C THR A 92 5.94 2.02 -3.56
N THR A 93 5.79 1.48 -4.77
CA THR A 93 6.73 1.70 -5.88
C THR A 93 6.40 2.95 -6.68
N HIS A 94 5.23 3.56 -6.45
CA HIS A 94 4.78 4.76 -7.14
C HIS A 94 5.45 6.01 -6.56
N ARG A 95 6.46 6.53 -7.27
CA ARG A 95 7.26 7.68 -6.82
C ARG A 95 6.45 8.97 -6.62
N ASP A 96 5.29 9.07 -7.25
CA ASP A 96 4.47 10.28 -7.27
C ASP A 96 3.14 10.14 -6.49
N PHE A 97 3.02 9.15 -5.60
CA PHE A 97 1.73 8.67 -5.04
C PHE A 97 0.85 9.75 -4.37
N ALA A 98 1.43 10.70 -3.65
CA ALA A 98 0.67 11.79 -3.01
C ALA A 98 1.49 13.10 -2.90
N GLY A 99 2.66 13.13 -3.54
CA GLY A 99 3.64 14.18 -3.41
C GLY A 99 4.15 14.43 -1.99
N THR A 100 4.37 15.70 -1.66
CA THR A 100 4.98 16.11 -0.39
C THR A 100 3.97 15.99 0.76
N GLY A 101 4.36 15.35 1.87
CA GLY A 101 3.55 15.26 3.08
C GLY A 101 3.03 13.86 3.44
N VAL A 102 3.24 12.86 2.57
CA VAL A 102 3.04 11.44 2.90
C VAL A 102 4.40 10.77 2.97
N ALA A 103 4.75 10.21 4.12
CA ALA A 103 5.95 9.41 4.26
C ALA A 103 5.82 8.15 3.40
N THR A 104 6.70 8.00 2.42
CA THR A 104 6.67 6.88 1.49
C THR A 104 7.95 6.05 1.58
N TRP A 105 7.77 4.73 1.64
CA TRP A 105 8.85 3.76 1.59
C TRP A 105 8.85 3.08 0.23
N SER A 106 10.03 2.92 -0.35
CA SER A 106 10.23 1.99 -1.48
C SER A 106 10.67 0.63 -0.96
N THR A 107 10.48 -0.45 -1.72
CA THR A 107 10.95 -1.79 -1.31
C THR A 107 12.43 -1.80 -0.91
N PRO A 108 13.37 -1.19 -1.66
CA PRO A 108 14.77 -1.16 -1.23
C PRO A 108 15.01 -0.44 0.11
N ASN A 109 14.32 0.68 0.37
CA ASN A 109 14.50 1.42 1.63
C ASN A 109 13.82 0.73 2.80
N LEU A 110 12.65 0.12 2.60
CA LEU A 110 11.97 -0.69 3.61
C LEU A 110 12.85 -1.87 4.02
N MET A 111 13.37 -2.62 3.04
CA MET A 111 14.24 -3.76 3.31
C MET A 111 15.54 -3.35 4.03
N ARG A 112 16.10 -2.18 3.71
CA ARG A 112 17.27 -1.64 4.42
C ARG A 112 16.94 -1.31 5.88
N ALA A 113 15.84 -0.60 6.13
CA ALA A 113 15.42 -0.26 7.49
C ALA A 113 15.10 -1.50 8.33
N LEU A 114 14.43 -2.51 7.74
CA LEU A 114 14.19 -3.79 8.41
C LEU A 114 15.49 -4.53 8.76
N ALA A 115 16.51 -4.45 7.91
CA ALA A 115 17.81 -5.04 8.18
C ALA A 115 18.58 -4.27 9.27
N GLU A 116 18.45 -2.94 9.34
CA GLU A 116 19.04 -2.11 10.40
C GLU A 116 18.34 -2.30 11.75
N ALA A 117 17.03 -2.57 11.75
CA ALA A 117 16.23 -2.82 12.95
C ALA A 117 16.43 -4.23 13.55
N ASP A 118 17.13 -5.13 12.86
CA ASP A 118 17.55 -6.45 13.33
C ASP A 118 19.09 -6.47 13.49
N PRO A 119 19.66 -5.73 14.47
CA PRO A 119 21.09 -5.81 14.73
C PRO A 119 21.40 -7.23 15.24
N GLN A 120 22.23 -7.95 14.50
CA GLN A 120 22.76 -9.26 14.92
C GLN A 120 23.40 -9.22 16.31
#